data_AF-A0A6L3Z7M8-F1
#
_entry.id   AF-A0A6L3Z7M8-F1
#
_cell.length_a   1.000
_cell.length_b   1.000
_cell.length_c   1.000
_cell.angle_alpha   90.00
_cell.angle_beta   90.00
_cell.angle_gamma   90.00
#
_symmetry.space_group_name_H-M   'P 1'
#
loop_
_entity.id
_entity.type
_entity.pdbx_description
1 polymer ?
#
loop_
_entity_poly.entity_id
_entity_poly.type
_entity_poly.pdbx_seq_one_letter_code
_entity_poly.pdbx_strand_id
1 'polypeptide(L)'
;MLVTERQNRLFNVQANVVAIYPLQGQVTEYVQDWLKDFIDYLNDHDLDDPLFDALPALKNLVGQEDWPEESDFLDALQYSDQKGFLFYGEWEMRTYIDASSFYGGPGCRRMRWVYADDIDAGFEAIIAAAEADHERQKAKAGAA
;
A
#
# COMPACT_ATOMS: atom_id res chain seq x y z
N MET A 1 -16.54 -2.59 -19.73
CA MET A 1 -17.45 -2.01 -18.71
C MET A 1 -16.81 -1.92 -17.32
N LEU A 2 -15.83 -2.78 -16.99
CA LEU A 2 -15.11 -2.79 -15.70
C LEU A 2 -14.20 -1.56 -15.44
N VAL A 3 -13.56 -1.03 -16.48
CA VAL A 3 -12.60 0.10 -16.34
C VAL A 3 -13.29 1.37 -15.81
N THR A 4 -14.48 1.68 -16.34
CA THR A 4 -15.26 2.86 -15.91
C THR A 4 -15.78 2.73 -14.47
N GLU A 5 -16.15 1.52 -14.04
CA GLU A 5 -16.60 1.30 -12.66
C GLU A 5 -15.47 1.47 -11.65
N ARG A 6 -14.29 0.90 -11.93
CA ARG A 6 -13.09 1.08 -11.11
C ARG A 6 -12.66 2.54 -11.02
N GLN A 7 -12.62 3.24 -12.16
CA GLN A 7 -12.27 4.66 -12.21
C GLN A 7 -13.24 5.49 -11.38
N ASN A 8 -14.55 5.22 -11.48
CA ASN A 8 -15.56 5.90 -10.67
C ASN A 8 -15.36 5.62 -9.19
N ARG A 9 -15.02 4.39 -8.80
CA ARG A 9 -14.75 4.05 -7.39
C ARG A 9 -13.52 4.78 -6.85
N LEU A 10 -12.38 4.72 -7.55
CA LEU A 10 -11.17 5.49 -7.20
C LEU A 10 -11.48 6.98 -7.06
N PHE A 11 -12.24 7.55 -7.99
CA PHE A 11 -12.68 8.94 -7.92
C PHE A 11 -13.55 9.22 -6.69
N ASN A 12 -14.54 8.37 -6.40
CA ASN A 12 -15.45 8.54 -5.27
C ASN A 12 -14.73 8.49 -3.92
N VAL A 13 -13.66 7.70 -3.81
CA VAL A 13 -12.83 7.61 -2.60
C VAL A 13 -11.59 8.51 -2.66
N GLN A 14 -11.47 9.34 -3.70
CA GLN A 14 -10.32 10.22 -3.94
C GLN A 14 -8.97 9.50 -3.72
N ALA A 15 -8.89 8.27 -4.25
CA ALA A 15 -7.71 7.42 -4.15
C ALA A 15 -7.04 7.29 -5.51
N ASN A 16 -5.71 7.16 -5.49
CA ASN A 16 -4.87 6.94 -6.65
C ASN A 16 -3.99 5.71 -6.41
N VAL A 17 -3.84 4.89 -7.44
CA VAL A 17 -2.69 3.98 -7.53
C VAL A 17 -1.57 4.77 -8.19
N VAL A 18 -0.56 5.13 -7.41
CA VAL A 18 0.57 5.97 -7.84
C VAL A 18 1.56 5.15 -8.65
N ALA A 19 1.84 3.92 -8.20
CA ALA A 19 2.75 3.02 -8.89
C ALA A 19 2.36 1.55 -8.68
N ILE A 20 2.76 0.73 -9.64
CA ILE A 20 2.60 -0.73 -9.63
C ILE A 20 3.96 -1.32 -10.01
N TYR A 21 4.56 -2.07 -9.10
CA TYR A 21 5.86 -2.72 -9.29
C TYR A 21 5.65 -4.23 -9.41
N PRO A 22 5.85 -4.83 -10.60
CA PRO A 22 5.86 -6.28 -10.71
C PRO A 22 7.08 -6.82 -9.96
N LEU A 23 6.88 -7.87 -9.15
CA LEU A 23 7.99 -8.52 -8.44
C LEU A 23 8.78 -9.47 -9.36
N GLN A 24 8.12 -10.05 -10.36
CA GLN A 24 8.80 -10.91 -11.33
C GLN A 24 9.58 -10.12 -12.38
N GLY A 25 10.75 -10.65 -12.74
CA GLY A 25 11.56 -10.12 -13.85
C GLY A 25 12.38 -8.88 -13.50
N GLN A 26 12.36 -8.45 -12.23
CA GLN A 26 13.24 -7.42 -11.69
C GLN A 26 14.64 -8.02 -11.48
N VAL A 27 15.41 -8.28 -12.53
CA VAL A 27 16.83 -8.66 -12.37
C VAL A 27 17.67 -7.39 -12.47
N THR A 28 18.08 -6.86 -11.34
CA THR A 28 18.91 -5.64 -11.25
C THR A 28 19.97 -5.81 -10.17
N GLU A 29 21.15 -5.25 -10.41
CA GLU A 29 22.24 -5.18 -9.42
C GLU A 29 22.12 -3.93 -8.52
N TYR A 30 21.19 -3.01 -8.85
CA TYR A 30 20.99 -1.76 -8.15
C TYR A 30 19.65 -1.72 -7.41
N VAL A 31 19.69 -1.24 -6.16
CA VAL A 31 18.51 -0.89 -5.36
C VAL A 31 17.84 0.34 -5.98
N GLN A 32 16.59 0.19 -6.39
CA GLN A 32 15.81 1.28 -6.97
C GLN A 32 15.21 2.16 -5.87
N ASP A 33 15.00 3.46 -6.15
CA ASP A 33 14.50 4.40 -5.13
C ASP A 33 13.14 3.99 -4.53
N TRP A 34 12.26 3.39 -5.33
CA TRP A 34 10.97 2.89 -4.81
C TRP A 34 11.14 1.78 -3.76
N LEU A 35 12.21 0.99 -3.84
CA LEU A 35 12.48 -0.07 -2.88
C LEU A 35 12.92 0.55 -1.56
N LYS A 36 13.63 1.67 -1.58
CA LYS A 36 13.98 2.44 -0.37
C LYS A 36 12.73 2.98 0.30
N ASP A 37 11.84 3.62 -0.47
CA ASP A 37 10.56 4.12 0.04
C ASP A 37 9.71 2.99 0.64
N PHE A 38 9.77 1.79 0.06
CA PHE A 38 9.10 0.61 0.58
C PHE A 38 9.76 0.06 1.85
N ILE A 39 11.10 0.03 1.93
CA ILE A 39 11.84 -0.38 3.12
C ILE A 39 11.56 0.57 4.29
N ASP A 40 11.56 1.88 4.04
CA ASP A 40 11.20 2.90 5.04
C ASP A 40 9.77 2.68 5.54
N TYR A 41 8.83 2.38 4.64
CA TYR A 41 7.48 2.00 5.02
C TYR A 41 7.48 0.75 5.92
N LEU A 42 8.22 -0.31 5.58
CA LEU A 42 8.27 -1.53 6.38
C LEU A 42 8.89 -1.28 7.76
N ASN A 43 9.89 -0.41 7.85
CA ASN A 43 10.54 -0.03 9.11
C ASN A 43 9.59 0.71 10.07
N ASP A 44 8.63 1.45 9.52
CA ASP A 44 7.59 2.15 10.29
C ASP A 44 6.42 1.23 10.72
N HIS A 45 6.43 -0.05 10.34
CA HIS A 45 5.35 -1.00 10.61
C HIS A 45 5.81 -2.24 11.38
N ASP A 46 4.92 -2.76 12.23
CA ASP A 46 5.17 -3.98 12.99
C ASP A 46 5.17 -5.23 12.09
N LEU A 47 5.79 -6.31 12.54
CA LEU A 47 5.84 -7.62 11.83
C LEU A 47 4.47 -8.29 11.64
N ASP A 48 3.43 -7.74 12.27
CA ASP A 48 2.03 -8.14 12.09
C ASP A 48 1.35 -7.40 10.91
N ASP A 49 2.05 -6.52 10.19
CA ASP A 49 1.51 -5.91 8.98
C ASP A 49 1.24 -6.99 7.91
N PRO A 50 0.07 -6.96 7.23
CA PRO A 50 -0.29 -7.93 6.21
C PRO A 50 0.75 -8.11 5.08
N LEU A 51 1.60 -7.11 4.84
CA LEU A 51 2.68 -7.23 3.87
C LEU A 51 3.70 -8.31 4.25
N PHE A 52 4.00 -8.50 5.53
CA PHE A 52 4.95 -9.53 5.96
C PHE A 52 4.38 -10.94 5.79
N ASP A 53 3.07 -11.11 5.93
CA ASP A 53 2.41 -12.39 5.64
C ASP A 53 2.33 -12.67 4.14
N ALA A 54 2.14 -11.62 3.34
CA ALA A 54 2.15 -11.71 1.87
C ALA A 54 3.56 -11.94 1.29
N LEU A 55 4.58 -11.41 1.96
CA LEU A 55 5.99 -11.46 1.57
C LEU A 55 6.82 -12.11 2.67
N PRO A 56 6.68 -13.44 2.89
CA PRO A 56 7.36 -14.15 3.97
C PRO A 56 8.88 -14.10 3.87
N ALA A 57 9.43 -13.96 2.66
CA ALA A 57 10.87 -13.74 2.46
C ALA A 57 11.35 -12.47 3.19
N LEU A 58 10.56 -11.40 3.15
CA LEU A 58 10.84 -10.18 3.89
C LEU A 58 10.65 -10.37 5.39
N LYS A 59 9.56 -11.04 5.82
CA LYS A 59 9.32 -11.31 7.25
C LYS A 59 10.51 -12.02 7.91
N ASN A 60 11.07 -13.02 7.23
CA ASN A 60 12.25 -13.75 7.70
C ASN A 60 13.51 -12.87 7.72
N LEU A 61 13.62 -11.93 6.79
CA LEU A 61 14.74 -11.01 6.70
C LEU A 61 14.72 -10.01 7.88
N VAL A 62 13.56 -9.39 8.14
CA VAL A 62 13.42 -8.35 9.16
C VAL A 62 13.34 -8.90 10.59
N GLY A 63 13.01 -10.19 10.76
CA GLY A 63 12.98 -10.85 12.07
C GLY A 63 14.36 -11.10 12.73
N GLN A 64 15.45 -10.57 12.15
CA GLN A 64 16.82 -10.70 12.64
C GLN A 64 17.15 -9.62 13.68
N GLU A 65 18.26 -9.79 14.42
CA GLU A 65 18.65 -8.87 15.53
C GLU A 65 19.04 -7.47 15.02
N ASP A 66 19.59 -7.40 13.80
CA ASP A 66 19.97 -6.16 13.14
C ASP A 66 19.07 -5.88 11.92
N TRP A 67 18.82 -4.59 11.64
CA TRP A 67 18.08 -4.20 10.45
C TRP A 67 18.91 -4.53 9.18
N PRO A 68 18.33 -5.22 8.18
CA PRO A 68 19.05 -5.64 6.98
C PRO A 68 19.48 -4.47 6.08
N GLU A 69 20.50 -4.70 5.25
CA GLU A 69 20.91 -3.72 4.24
C GLU A 69 19.90 -3.70 3.08
N GLU A 70 19.81 -2.57 2.36
CA GLU A 70 18.86 -2.43 1.23
C GLU A 70 19.05 -3.50 0.14
N SER A 71 20.29 -3.97 -0.06
CA SER A 71 20.60 -5.07 -0.99
C SER A 71 19.98 -6.40 -0.57
N ASP A 72 19.85 -6.66 0.72
CA ASP A 72 19.27 -7.91 1.21
C ASP A 72 17.77 -7.96 0.94
N PHE A 73 17.08 -6.81 1.00
CA PHE A 73 15.68 -6.69 0.59
C PHE A 73 15.50 -6.94 -0.91
N LEU A 74 16.42 -6.39 -1.72
CA LEU A 74 16.42 -6.62 -3.16
C LEU A 74 16.58 -8.12 -3.46
N ASP A 75 17.60 -8.76 -2.88
CA ASP A 75 17.84 -10.19 -3.05
C ASP A 75 16.64 -11.02 -2.58
N ALA A 76 16.08 -10.69 -1.41
CA ALA A 76 14.90 -11.36 -0.89
C ALA A 76 13.72 -11.28 -1.86
N LEU A 77 13.46 -10.13 -2.49
CA LEU A 77 12.39 -9.99 -3.49
C LEU A 77 12.71 -10.72 -4.80
N GLN A 78 13.94 -10.59 -5.31
CA GLN A 78 14.36 -11.17 -6.59
C GLN A 78 14.35 -12.70 -6.59
N TYR A 79 14.80 -13.30 -5.48
CA TYR A 79 14.90 -14.74 -5.31
C TYR A 79 13.71 -15.34 -4.57
N SER A 80 12.68 -14.54 -4.29
CA SER A 80 11.42 -15.03 -3.76
C SER A 80 10.59 -15.78 -4.80
N ASP A 81 9.74 -16.68 -4.33
CA ASP A 81 8.77 -17.37 -5.18
C ASP A 81 7.53 -16.50 -5.50
N GLN A 82 7.41 -15.32 -4.88
CA GLN A 82 6.26 -14.42 -5.01
C GLN A 82 6.20 -13.76 -6.39
N LYS A 83 5.05 -13.90 -7.06
CA LYS A 83 4.87 -13.51 -8.47
C LYS A 83 3.95 -12.31 -8.71
N GLY A 84 3.49 -11.70 -7.62
CA GLY A 84 2.51 -10.62 -7.65
C GLY A 84 3.12 -9.25 -7.93
N PHE A 85 2.41 -8.26 -7.44
CA PHE A 85 2.65 -6.84 -7.66
C PHE A 85 2.64 -6.12 -6.32
N LEU A 86 3.58 -5.20 -6.15
CA LEU A 86 3.53 -4.18 -5.11
C LEU A 86 2.83 -2.94 -5.65
N PHE A 87 1.76 -2.55 -4.99
CA PHE A 87 0.98 -1.35 -5.26
C PHE A 87 1.38 -0.27 -4.26
N TYR A 88 1.73 0.89 -4.77
CA TYR A 88 1.83 2.10 -3.97
C TYR A 88 0.62 2.98 -4.25
N GLY A 89 -0.24 3.14 -3.26
CA GLY A 89 -1.47 3.93 -3.37
C GLY A 89 -1.52 5.07 -2.37
N GLU A 90 -2.28 6.10 -2.73
CA GLU A 90 -2.57 7.23 -1.85
C GLU A 90 -4.06 7.60 -1.89
N TRP A 91 -4.57 8.23 -0.84
CA TRP A 91 -5.91 8.84 -0.86
C TRP A 91 -5.97 10.08 0.03
N GLU A 92 -6.93 10.96 -0.28
CA GLU A 92 -7.19 12.14 0.55
C GLU A 92 -7.81 11.75 1.90
N MET A 93 -7.26 12.31 2.97
CA MET A 93 -7.86 12.22 4.28
C MET A 93 -9.14 13.06 4.34
N ARG A 94 -10.20 12.47 4.85
CA ARG A 94 -11.48 13.16 5.11
C ARG A 94 -11.66 13.37 6.59
N THR A 95 -11.93 14.61 6.99
CA THR A 95 -12.39 14.91 8.34
C THR A 95 -13.87 15.24 8.29
N TYR A 96 -14.68 14.33 8.80
CA TYR A 96 -16.13 14.44 8.77
C TYR A 96 -16.63 15.44 9.82
N ILE A 97 -17.56 16.29 9.41
CA ILE A 97 -18.31 17.20 10.28
C ILE A 97 -19.63 16.54 10.69
N ASP A 98 -20.26 15.82 9.74
CA ASP A 98 -21.44 14.99 9.97
C ASP A 98 -21.41 13.75 9.06
N ALA A 99 -22.51 12.98 9.01
CA ALA A 99 -22.58 11.74 8.23
C ALA A 99 -22.48 11.93 6.69
N SER A 100 -22.66 13.15 6.21
CA SER A 100 -22.76 13.53 4.79
C SER A 100 -21.77 14.62 4.37
N SER A 101 -21.16 15.35 5.30
CA SER A 101 -20.22 16.43 5.02
C SER A 101 -18.86 16.20 5.66
N PHE A 102 -17.81 16.52 4.90
CA PHE A 102 -16.42 16.46 5.34
C PHE A 102 -15.61 17.57 4.71
N TYR A 103 -14.48 17.92 5.34
CA TYR A 103 -13.42 18.66 4.68
C TYR A 103 -12.25 17.73 4.37
N GLY A 104 -11.64 17.94 3.22
CA GLY A 104 -10.49 17.21 2.70
C GLY A 104 -9.75 18.08 1.69
N GLY A 105 -8.52 17.70 1.35
CA GLY A 105 -7.76 18.43 0.35
C GLY A 105 -6.35 17.91 0.14
N PRO A 106 -5.66 18.41 -0.89
CA PRO A 106 -4.44 17.80 -1.44
C PRO A 106 -3.23 17.78 -0.49
N GLY A 107 -3.28 18.50 0.63
CA GLY A 107 -2.21 18.60 1.63
C GLY A 107 -2.25 17.52 2.72
N CYS A 108 -3.28 16.68 2.79
CA CYS A 108 -3.38 15.60 3.79
C CYS A 108 -3.69 14.28 3.09
N ARG A 109 -2.64 13.50 2.80
CA ARG A 109 -2.75 12.20 2.12
C ARG A 109 -2.39 11.06 3.06
N ARG A 110 -3.10 9.96 2.95
CA ARG A 110 -2.63 8.66 3.42
C ARG A 110 -1.96 7.94 2.26
N MET A 111 -0.89 7.23 2.57
CA MET A 111 -0.13 6.43 1.63
C MET A 111 -0.12 5.00 2.16
N ARG A 112 -0.17 4.03 1.26
CA ARG A 112 -0.14 2.61 1.64
C ARG A 112 0.51 1.76 0.54
N TRP A 113 1.32 0.83 1.00
CA TRP A 113 1.82 -0.27 0.18
C TRP A 113 0.92 -1.49 0.33
N VAL A 114 0.67 -2.19 -0.77
CA VAL A 114 -0.12 -3.43 -0.79
C VAL A 114 0.50 -4.44 -1.75
N TYR A 115 0.53 -5.70 -1.34
CA TYR A 115 0.81 -6.81 -2.25
C TYR A 115 -0.49 -7.37 -2.83
N ALA A 116 -0.49 -7.71 -4.12
CA ALA A 116 -1.57 -8.44 -4.77
C ALA A 116 -1.04 -9.42 -5.83
N ASP A 117 -1.70 -10.57 -5.97
CA ASP A 117 -1.34 -11.58 -6.97
C ASP A 117 -1.61 -11.13 -8.43
N ASP A 118 -2.59 -10.24 -8.61
CA ASP A 118 -2.95 -9.67 -9.91
C ASP A 118 -3.27 -8.18 -9.81
N ILE A 119 -3.31 -7.53 -10.98
CA ILE A 119 -3.48 -6.08 -11.07
C ILE A 119 -4.84 -5.63 -10.55
N ASP A 120 -5.90 -6.39 -10.84
CA ASP A 120 -7.26 -6.02 -10.47
C ASP A 120 -7.44 -6.10 -8.95
N ALA A 121 -6.92 -7.15 -8.32
CA ALA A 121 -6.89 -7.31 -6.87
C ALA A 121 -6.14 -6.16 -6.18
N GLY A 122 -5.04 -5.68 -6.75
CA GLY A 122 -4.29 -4.56 -6.18
C GLY A 122 -5.06 -3.24 -6.22
N PHE A 123 -5.75 -2.95 -7.33
CA PHE A 123 -6.67 -1.80 -7.38
C PHE A 123 -7.79 -1.90 -6.35
N GLU A 124 -8.41 -3.07 -6.23
CA GLU A 124 -9.47 -3.30 -5.25
C GLU A 124 -8.98 -3.14 -3.82
N ALA A 125 -7.76 -3.58 -3.51
CA ALA A 125 -7.18 -3.45 -2.18
C ALA A 125 -6.89 -1.98 -1.81
N ILE A 126 -6.42 -1.15 -2.76
CA ILE A 126 -6.24 0.29 -2.52
C ILE A 126 -7.58 0.99 -2.31
N ILE A 127 -8.59 0.66 -3.13
CA ILE A 127 -9.95 1.21 -2.96
C ILE A 127 -10.50 0.83 -1.58
N ALA A 128 -10.43 -0.45 -1.21
CA ALA A 128 -10.93 -0.94 0.07
C ALA A 128 -10.20 -0.31 1.26
N ALA A 129 -8.89 -0.07 1.16
CA ALA A 129 -8.12 0.61 2.19
C ALA A 129 -8.58 2.07 2.39
N ALA A 130 -8.84 2.79 1.29
CA ALA A 130 -9.36 4.15 1.33
C ALA A 130 -10.80 4.20 1.90
N GLU A 131 -11.68 3.31 1.45
CA GLU A 131 -13.06 3.18 1.95
C GLU A 131 -13.07 2.91 3.46
N ALA A 132 -12.25 1.95 3.91
CA ALA A 132 -12.13 1.61 5.32
C ALA A 132 -11.59 2.79 6.15
N ASP A 133 -10.65 3.56 5.61
CA ASP A 133 -10.17 4.77 6.29
C ASP A 133 -11.25 5.83 6.41
N HIS A 134 -11.98 6.12 5.34
CA HIS A 134 -13.07 7.10 5.34
C HIS A 134 -14.19 6.71 6.31
N GLU A 135 -14.60 5.44 6.33
CA GLU A 135 -15.59 4.94 7.29
C GLU A 135 -15.11 5.06 8.74
N ARG A 136 -13.82 4.79 9.01
CA ARG A 136 -13.24 5.03 10.35
C ARG A 136 -13.28 6.51 10.74
N GLN A 137 -12.94 7.42 9.83
CA GLN A 137 -12.99 8.86 10.14
C GLN A 137 -14.44 9.34 10.36
N LYS A 138 -15.38 8.84 9.57
CA LYS A 138 -16.80 9.14 9.72
C LYS A 138 -17.36 8.64 11.05
N ALA A 139 -16.99 7.43 11.46
CA ALA A 139 -17.37 6.87 12.75
C ALA A 139 -16.85 7.69 13.94
N LYS A 140 -15.63 8.25 13.84
CA LYS A 140 -15.07 9.15 14.87
C LYS A 140 -15.89 10.42 15.02
N ALA A 141 -16.35 11.02 13.92
CA ALA A 141 -17.18 12.22 13.95
C ALA A 141 -18.58 11.95 14.53
N GLY A 142 -19.18 10.78 14.23
CA GLY A 142 -20.49 10.40 14.78
C GLY A 142 -20.47 9.98 16.26
N ALA A 143 -19.29 9.73 16.84
CA ALA A 143 -19.10 9.41 18.25
C ALA A 143 -18.75 10.64 19.12
N ALA A 144 -18.48 11.79 18.49
CA ALA A 144 -18.16 13.06 19.14
C ALA A 144 -19.40 13.93 19.32
#